data_AF-A0A6A4KJX9-F1
#
_entry.id   AF-A0A6A4KJX9-F1
#
_cell.length_a   1.000
_cell.length_b   1.000
_cell.length_c   1.000
_cell.angle_alpha   90.00
_cell.angle_beta   90.00
_cell.angle_gamma   90.00
#
_symmetry.space_group_name_H-M   'P 1'
#
loop_
_entity.id
_entity.type
_entity.pdbx_description
1 polymer ?
#
loop_
_entity_poly.entity_id
_entity_poly.type
_entity_poly.pdbx_seq_one_letter_code
_entity_poly.pdbx_strand_id
1 'polypeptide(L)'
;MQNSMAAGYSTLALLCSFVAAISAASATQRLCQVPAGECGYGECTGRSCPNLYPGYKSQWPELKGVSAVRAKQIIEKENPFVKAWIYPEGFFFEAIICSKRVILFTPDNNCPNGRVINSPFVG
;
A
#
# COMPACT_ATOMS: atom_id res chain seq x y z
N MET A 1 50.82 -50.80 18.01
CA MET A 1 49.50 -50.48 18.59
C MET A 1 49.07 -49.13 18.04
N GLN A 2 47.81 -49.05 17.60
CA GLN A 2 47.07 -47.86 17.12
C GLN A 2 47.56 -47.22 15.81
N ASN A 3 46.73 -46.68 14.93
CA ASN A 3 45.37 -46.96 14.43
C ASN A 3 45.17 -45.95 13.27
N SER A 4 44.37 -46.31 12.27
CA SER A 4 43.92 -45.48 11.16
C SER A 4 43.32 -44.12 11.57
N MET A 5 43.30 -43.15 10.63
CA MET A 5 42.14 -42.31 10.20
C MET A 5 42.69 -41.06 9.48
N ALA A 6 42.55 -40.98 8.15
CA ALA A 6 41.42 -40.43 7.39
C ALA A 6 41.50 -38.90 7.21
N ALA A 7 41.52 -38.50 5.94
CA ALA A 7 41.54 -37.13 5.44
C ALA A 7 40.30 -36.34 5.88
N GLY A 8 40.48 -35.04 6.12
CA GLY A 8 39.38 -34.12 6.42
C GLY A 8 39.83 -32.67 6.30
N TYR A 9 39.73 -32.11 5.10
CA TYR A 9 39.88 -30.68 4.87
C TYR A 9 38.75 -29.96 5.62
N SER A 10 39.11 -29.21 6.65
CA SER A 10 38.19 -28.46 7.51
C SER A 10 37.60 -27.28 6.73
N THR A 11 36.33 -27.42 6.34
CA THR A 11 35.48 -26.46 5.61
C THR A 11 35.05 -25.24 6.44
N LEU A 12 35.88 -24.80 7.39
CA LEU A 12 35.49 -23.80 8.39
C LEU A 12 35.87 -22.34 8.06
N ALA A 13 36.48 -22.07 6.90
CA ALA A 13 36.95 -20.72 6.55
C ALA A 13 36.07 -19.96 5.51
N LEU A 14 34.93 -20.51 5.09
CA LEU A 14 34.11 -19.95 3.99
C LEU A 14 32.66 -19.62 4.35
N LEU A 15 32.35 -19.48 5.64
CA LEU A 15 31.00 -19.14 6.13
C LEU A 15 30.91 -17.75 6.80
N CYS A 16 31.87 -16.85 6.54
CA CYS A 16 31.82 -15.47 7.07
C CYS A 16 31.30 -14.40 6.09
N SER A 17 30.93 -14.75 4.85
CA SER A 17 30.58 -13.75 3.82
C SER A 17 29.19 -13.91 3.18
N PHE A 18 28.40 -14.89 3.60
CA PHE A 18 26.99 -15.03 3.25
C PHE A 18 26.24 -14.98 4.60
N VAL A 19 25.46 -13.99 5.01
CA VAL A 19 24.37 -13.28 4.34
C VAL A 19 24.07 -12.02 5.18
N ALA A 20 24.73 -10.89 4.90
CA ALA A 20 24.30 -9.57 5.40
C ALA A 20 23.43 -8.85 4.35
N ALA A 21 22.77 -9.62 3.46
CA ALA A 21 22.08 -9.10 2.28
C ALA A 21 20.61 -9.56 2.17
N ILE A 22 19.96 -9.90 3.29
CA ILE A 22 18.53 -10.16 3.30
C ILE A 22 17.91 -9.35 4.45
N SER A 23 17.29 -8.22 4.12
CA SER A 23 16.05 -7.70 4.75
C SER A 23 15.76 -6.22 4.49
N ALA A 24 16.39 -5.56 3.51
CA ALA A 24 15.91 -4.24 3.05
C ALA A 24 14.48 -4.31 2.47
N ALA A 25 14.04 -5.49 1.99
CA ALA A 25 12.68 -5.69 1.46
C ALA A 25 11.58 -5.80 2.54
N SER A 26 11.94 -5.98 3.82
CA SER A 26 10.97 -6.13 4.92
C SER A 26 10.73 -4.83 5.70
N ALA A 27 11.58 -3.81 5.50
CA ALA A 27 11.48 -2.54 6.19
C ALA A 27 10.42 -1.59 5.59
N THR A 28 10.17 -1.67 4.27
CA THR A 28 9.22 -0.78 3.57
C THR A 28 7.76 -1.12 3.87
N GLN A 29 7.41 -2.41 4.00
CA GLN A 29 6.05 -2.84 4.36
C GLN A 29 5.61 -2.46 5.78
N ARG A 30 6.53 -2.03 6.66
CA ARG A 30 6.18 -1.61 8.03
C ARG A 30 5.71 -0.16 8.15
N LEU A 31 5.94 0.70 7.15
CA LEU A 31 5.59 2.12 7.25
C LEU A 31 4.11 2.38 6.96
N CYS A 32 3.52 1.67 6.00
CA CYS A 32 2.08 1.62 5.89
C CYS A 32 1.53 0.51 6.79
N GLN A 33 1.22 0.82 8.05
CA GLN A 33 0.24 0.00 8.76
C GLN A 33 -1.10 0.25 8.07
N VAL A 34 -1.46 -0.59 7.10
CA VAL A 34 -2.73 -0.46 6.41
C VAL A 34 -3.78 -1.32 7.11
N PRO A 35 -4.63 -0.75 7.97
CA PRO A 35 -5.86 -1.45 8.34
C PRO A 35 -6.68 -1.69 7.06
N ALA A 36 -7.25 -2.89 6.93
CA ALA A 36 -8.20 -3.15 5.87
C ALA A 36 -9.37 -2.16 6.02
N GLY A 37 -9.48 -1.23 5.08
CA GLY A 37 -10.59 -0.30 5.06
C GLY A 37 -11.90 -1.03 4.78
N GLU A 38 -12.94 -0.76 5.57
CA GLU A 38 -14.27 -1.29 5.29
C GLU A 38 -14.72 -0.84 3.89
N CYS A 39 -14.99 -1.80 3.01
CA CYS A 39 -15.26 -1.59 1.59
C CYS A 39 -16.63 -0.95 1.33
N GLY A 40 -17.62 -1.18 2.20
CA GLY A 40 -19.00 -0.71 1.97
C GLY A 40 -19.51 -1.15 0.59
N TYR A 41 -19.84 -2.44 0.46
CA TYR A 41 -20.26 -3.06 -0.80
C TYR A 41 -21.36 -2.24 -1.48
N GLY A 42 -21.22 -2.03 -2.79
CA GLY A 42 -22.18 -1.23 -3.56
C GLY A 42 -22.11 -1.53 -5.06
N GLU A 43 -22.92 -0.81 -5.84
CA GLU A 43 -23.16 -1.10 -7.26
C GLU A 43 -22.39 -0.19 -8.23
N CYS A 44 -21.54 0.70 -7.72
CA CYS A 44 -20.90 1.73 -8.54
C CYS A 44 -19.42 1.96 -8.20
N THR A 45 -18.66 2.48 -9.19
CA THR A 45 -17.33 3.09 -9.02
C THR A 45 -17.21 4.38 -9.84
N GLY A 46 -16.39 5.30 -9.38
CA GLY A 46 -15.96 6.54 -10.03
C GLY A 46 -17.12 7.35 -10.61
N ARG A 47 -17.12 7.47 -11.95
CA ARG A 47 -18.13 8.22 -12.71
C ARG A 47 -19.53 7.66 -12.62
N SER A 48 -19.68 6.40 -12.22
CA SER A 48 -20.98 5.73 -12.08
C SER A 48 -21.61 5.98 -10.71
N CYS A 49 -20.87 6.50 -9.72
CA CYS A 49 -21.37 6.77 -8.37
C CYS A 49 -22.10 8.11 -8.09
N PRO A 50 -22.22 9.11 -8.98
CA PRO A 50 -22.95 10.34 -8.67
C PRO A 50 -24.39 10.12 -8.19
N ASN A 51 -25.06 9.06 -8.66
CA ASN A 51 -26.42 8.72 -8.24
C ASN A 51 -26.49 8.20 -6.80
N LEU A 52 -25.41 7.64 -6.27
CA LEU A 52 -25.34 7.16 -4.89
C LEU A 52 -25.16 8.31 -3.89
N TYR A 53 -24.50 9.40 -4.32
CA TYR A 53 -24.23 10.58 -3.52
C TYR A 53 -24.61 11.87 -4.28
N PRO A 54 -25.90 12.15 -4.49
CA PRO A 54 -26.34 13.30 -5.27
C PRO A 54 -25.84 14.60 -4.63
N GLY A 55 -25.14 15.41 -5.43
CA GLY A 55 -24.53 16.66 -4.98
C GLY A 55 -23.14 16.54 -4.37
N TYR A 56 -22.61 15.32 -4.23
CA TYR A 56 -21.26 15.07 -3.72
C TYR A 56 -20.30 14.61 -4.82
N LYS A 57 -19.02 14.93 -4.63
CA LYS A 57 -17.97 14.59 -5.60
C LYS A 57 -17.62 13.10 -5.52
N SER A 58 -17.33 12.48 -6.66
CA SER A 58 -16.94 11.06 -6.75
C SER A 58 -15.55 10.81 -7.35
N GLN A 59 -14.87 11.87 -7.81
CA GLN A 59 -13.54 11.83 -8.40
C GLN A 59 -12.78 13.10 -8.02
N TRP A 60 -11.47 12.99 -7.79
CA TRP A 60 -10.61 14.09 -7.38
C TRP A 60 -9.30 14.13 -8.19
N PRO A 61 -9.36 14.21 -9.54
CA PRO A 61 -8.16 14.16 -10.37
C PRO A 61 -7.12 15.23 -10.01
N GLU A 62 -7.55 16.37 -9.47
CA GLU A 62 -6.69 17.46 -9.01
C GLU A 62 -5.84 17.14 -7.77
N LEU A 63 -6.17 16.08 -7.03
CA LEU A 63 -5.41 15.68 -5.84
C LEU A 63 -4.14 14.88 -6.16
N LYS A 64 -3.92 14.52 -7.42
CA LYS A 64 -2.66 13.93 -7.85
C LYS A 64 -1.50 14.89 -7.57
N GLY A 65 -0.47 14.41 -6.90
CA GLY A 65 0.69 15.20 -6.47
C GLY A 65 0.52 15.93 -5.14
N VAL A 66 -0.69 15.95 -4.55
CA VAL A 66 -0.93 16.50 -3.20
C VAL A 66 -0.43 15.51 -2.15
N SER A 67 -0.07 15.99 -0.95
CA SER A 67 0.20 15.10 0.21
C SER A 67 -0.99 14.17 0.46
N ALA A 68 -0.74 12.87 0.62
CA ALA A 68 -1.83 11.90 0.78
C ALA A 68 -2.66 12.12 2.06
N VAL A 69 -2.01 12.52 3.16
CA VAL A 69 -2.72 12.91 4.39
C VAL A 69 -3.65 14.10 4.15
N ARG A 70 -3.19 15.09 3.38
CA ARG A 70 -4.02 16.24 3.01
C ARG A 70 -5.14 15.87 2.05
N ALA A 71 -4.85 15.05 1.05
CA ALA A 71 -5.84 14.55 0.10
C ALA A 71 -6.96 13.76 0.80
N LYS A 72 -6.61 12.91 1.77
CA LYS A 72 -7.57 12.19 2.62
C LYS A 72 -8.54 13.15 3.32
N GLN A 73 -8.02 14.21 3.95
CA GLN A 73 -8.85 15.21 4.61
C GLN A 73 -9.78 15.95 3.65
N ILE A 74 -9.31 16.28 2.44
CA ILE A 74 -10.12 16.95 1.42
C ILE A 74 -11.26 16.03 0.96
N ILE A 75 -10.96 14.77 0.63
CA ILE A 75 -11.95 13.80 0.17
C ILE A 75 -13.04 13.58 1.22
N GLU A 76 -12.65 13.30 2.47
CA GLU A 76 -13.62 13.02 3.54
C GLU A 76 -14.44 14.27 3.93
N LYS A 77 -13.93 15.47 3.64
CA LYS A 77 -14.67 16.73 3.81
C LYS A 77 -15.63 16.99 2.65
N GLU A 78 -15.22 16.74 1.41
CA GLU A 78 -16.03 16.98 0.21
C GLU A 78 -17.09 15.91 -0.01
N ASN A 79 -16.87 14.69 0.49
CA ASN A 79 -17.84 13.61 0.48
C ASN A 79 -17.77 12.83 1.82
N PRO A 80 -18.65 13.14 2.80
CA PRO A 80 -18.63 12.52 4.12
C PRO A 80 -19.09 11.05 4.13
N PHE A 81 -19.62 10.55 3.01
CA PHE A 81 -20.09 9.16 2.88
C PHE A 81 -18.98 8.17 2.50
N VAL A 82 -17.81 8.67 2.11
CA VAL A 82 -16.67 7.86 1.69
C VAL A 82 -15.51 8.00 2.66
N LYS A 83 -14.64 6.98 2.68
CA LYS A 83 -13.39 6.97 3.44
C LYS A 83 -12.21 6.80 2.49
N ALA A 84 -11.22 7.67 2.64
CA ALA A 84 -10.01 7.63 1.85
C ALA A 84 -8.93 6.81 2.56
N TRP A 85 -8.31 5.87 1.85
CA TRP A 85 -7.30 4.97 2.40
C TRP A 85 -6.00 5.15 1.65
N ILE A 86 -4.89 5.22 2.39
CA ILE A 86 -3.56 5.46 1.83
C ILE A 86 -2.83 4.13 1.78
N TYR A 87 -2.36 3.78 0.59
CA TYR A 87 -1.65 2.54 0.30
C TYR A 87 -0.30 2.83 -0.36
N PRO A 88 0.69 1.95 -0.18
CA PRO A 88 1.90 2.01 -0.97
C PRO A 88 1.59 1.66 -2.43
N GLU A 89 2.38 2.18 -3.34
CA GLU A 89 2.33 1.81 -4.75
C GLU A 89 2.59 0.31 -4.92
N GLY A 90 1.96 -0.30 -5.92
CA GLY A 90 2.07 -1.76 -6.12
C GLY A 90 1.23 -2.59 -5.14
N PHE A 91 0.45 -1.99 -4.23
CA PHE A 91 -0.53 -2.73 -3.45
C PHE A 91 -1.69 -3.19 -4.34
N PHE A 92 -1.98 -4.49 -4.32
CA PHE A 92 -3.05 -5.10 -5.11
C PHE A 92 -4.31 -5.28 -4.27
N PHE A 93 -5.44 -4.88 -4.83
CA PHE A 93 -6.76 -5.17 -4.28
C PHE A 93 -7.40 -6.30 -5.08
N GLU A 94 -8.09 -7.19 -4.39
CA GLU A 94 -9.08 -8.02 -5.05
C GLU A 94 -10.15 -7.12 -5.67
N ALA A 95 -10.65 -7.47 -6.86
CA ALA A 95 -11.54 -6.66 -7.69
C ALA A 95 -12.96 -6.58 -7.10
N ILE A 96 -13.06 -6.04 -5.89
CA ILE A 96 -14.30 -5.84 -5.13
C ILE A 96 -14.74 -4.38 -5.35
N ILE A 97 -16.00 -4.20 -5.73
CA ILE A 97 -16.62 -2.89 -5.91
C ILE A 97 -16.91 -2.27 -4.54
N CYS A 98 -16.17 -1.21 -4.19
CA CYS A 98 -16.28 -0.54 -2.89
C CYS A 98 -16.79 0.90 -3.05
N SER A 99 -18.11 1.09 -2.97
CA SER A 99 -18.71 2.41 -3.22
C SER A 99 -18.48 3.42 -2.09
N LYS A 100 -17.99 3.00 -0.91
CA LYS A 100 -17.63 3.90 0.21
C LYS A 100 -16.11 4.13 0.34
N ARG A 101 -15.32 3.64 -0.61
CA ARG A 101 -13.84 3.68 -0.55
C ARG A 101 -13.30 4.69 -1.55
N VAL A 102 -12.19 5.36 -1.21
CA VAL A 102 -11.33 6.04 -2.17
C VAL A 102 -9.89 5.63 -1.90
N ILE A 103 -9.18 5.13 -2.91
CA ILE A 103 -7.79 4.69 -2.75
C ILE A 103 -6.84 5.82 -3.14
N LEU A 104 -5.87 6.09 -2.26
CA LEU A 104 -4.74 6.98 -2.49
C LEU A 104 -3.47 6.15 -2.52
N PHE A 105 -2.79 6.10 -3.66
CA PHE A 105 -1.48 5.47 -3.77
C PHE A 105 -0.37 6.47 -3.51
N THR A 106 0.65 6.06 -2.78
CA THR A 106 1.86 6.83 -2.49
C THR A 106 3.09 5.98 -2.76
N PRO A 107 4.27 6.57 -3.06
CA PRO A 107 5.51 5.80 -3.17
C PRO A 107 5.75 4.94 -1.93
N ASP A 108 6.14 3.68 -2.13
CA ASP A 108 6.27 2.69 -1.04
C ASP A 108 7.23 3.16 0.06
N ASN A 109 8.31 3.83 -0.33
CA ASN A 109 9.33 4.36 0.57
C ASN A 109 8.90 5.57 1.42
N ASN A 110 7.73 6.17 1.17
CA ASN A 110 7.30 7.40 1.84
C ASN A 110 5.84 7.37 2.30
N CYS A 111 5.20 6.21 2.36
CA CYS A 111 3.85 6.08 2.87
C CYS A 111 3.78 6.26 4.40
N PRO A 112 2.73 6.89 4.96
CA PRO A 112 1.59 7.54 4.30
C PRO A 112 1.85 9.02 3.94
N ASN A 113 3.06 9.52 4.14
CA ASN A 113 3.41 10.95 3.98
C ASN A 113 3.68 11.38 2.53
N GLY A 114 3.74 10.40 1.62
CA GLY A 114 4.03 10.59 0.22
C GLY A 114 2.97 11.41 -0.51
N ARG A 115 3.30 11.76 -1.75
CA ARG A 115 2.36 12.43 -2.65
C ARG A 115 1.50 11.39 -3.37
N VAL A 116 0.24 11.74 -3.59
CA VAL A 116 -0.71 10.89 -4.32
C VAL A 116 -0.23 10.71 -5.76
N ILE A 117 -0.08 9.47 -6.22
CA ILE A 117 0.39 9.17 -7.59
C ILE A 117 -0.76 8.91 -8.57
N ASN A 118 -1.89 8.40 -8.08
CA ASN A 118 -3.07 8.12 -8.88
C ASN A 118 -4.01 9.33 -8.97
N SER A 119 -5.04 9.21 -9.80
CA SER A 119 -6.19 10.12 -9.79
C SER A 119 -7.27 9.49 -8.91
N PRO A 120 -7.55 10.01 -7.70
CA PRO A 120 -8.49 9.38 -6.77
C PRO A 120 -9.92 9.40 -7.28
N PHE A 121 -10.65 8.32 -7.02
CA PHE A 121 -12.08 8.20 -7.29
C PHE A 121 -12.71 7.20 -6.32
N VAL A 122 -14.03 7.27 -6.19
CA VAL A 122 -14.80 6.35 -5.36
C VAL A 122 -14.74 4.94 -5.94
N GLY A 123 -14.24 3.95 -5.21
CA GLY A 123 -14.11 2.58 -5.71
C GLY A 123 -13.12 1.73 -4.95
#